data_AF-A0A0L8FJX2-F1
#
_entry.id   AF-A0A0L8FJX2-F1
#
_cell.length_a   1.000
_cell.length_b   1.000
_cell.length_c   1.000
_cell.angle_alpha   90.00
_cell.angle_beta   90.00
_cell.angle_gamma   90.00
#
_symmetry.space_group_name_H-M   'P 1'
#
loop_
_entity.id
_entity.type
_entity.pdbx_description
1 polymer ?
#
loop_
_entity_poly.entity_id
_entity_poly.type
_entity_poly.pdbx_seq_one_letter_code
_entity_poly.pdbx_strand_id
1 'polypeptide(L)'
;TGADSQENTKEDPYLALLSLRATPLRADMKSPAEMLNGRKYKTTLQTKIQPPIDQEEIRAKLEATQELGQKYYNKHAQYLPEILGGYVHAQDPIIKTWILAQA
;
A
#
# COMPACT_ATOMS: atom_id res chain seq x y z
N THR A 1 -8.78 -5.22 44.13
CA THR A 1 -7.55 -5.04 43.34
C THR A 1 -7.91 -5.22 41.88
N GLY A 2 -8.43 -4.16 41.27
CA GLY A 2 -9.08 -4.22 39.95
C GLY A 2 -8.35 -3.30 38.99
N ALA A 3 -7.83 -3.91 37.93
CA ALA A 3 -7.39 -3.36 36.65
C ALA A 3 -7.33 -1.82 36.54
N ASP A 4 -6.12 -1.29 36.58
CA ASP A 4 -5.75 -0.07 35.85
C ASP A 4 -5.97 -0.35 34.35
N SER A 5 -7.20 -0.12 33.90
CA SER A 5 -7.54 -0.03 32.50
C SER A 5 -6.92 1.27 32.00
N GLN A 6 -5.89 1.17 31.17
CA GLN A 6 -5.22 2.32 30.60
C GLN A 6 -6.22 3.20 29.83
N GLU A 7 -6.70 4.23 30.52
CA GLU A 7 -7.27 5.42 29.92
C GLU A 7 -6.13 6.13 29.19
N ASN A 8 -6.09 5.97 27.88
CA ASN A 8 -5.39 6.90 27.00
C ASN A 8 -6.31 7.13 25.82
N THR A 9 -6.93 8.30 25.83
CA THR A 9 -7.61 8.96 24.71
C THR A 9 -6.71 8.96 23.48
N LYS A 10 -6.74 7.87 22.73
CA LYS A 10 -6.08 7.68 21.45
C LYS A 10 -7.10 6.94 20.60
N GLU A 11 -7.52 7.57 19.51
CA GLU A 11 -8.52 7.06 18.58
C GLU A 11 -8.33 5.56 18.36
N ASP A 12 -9.42 4.79 18.46
CA ASP A 12 -9.40 3.34 18.28
C ASP A 12 -8.61 3.01 17.00
N PRO A 13 -7.47 2.29 17.10
CA PRO A 13 -6.63 2.01 15.94
C PRO A 13 -7.40 1.24 14.85
N TYR A 14 -8.41 0.46 15.24
CA TYR A 14 -9.29 -0.20 14.29
C TYR A 14 -10.13 0.82 13.50
N LEU A 15 -10.62 1.86 14.16
CA LEU A 15 -11.40 2.93 13.55
C LEU A 15 -10.54 3.81 12.63
N ALA A 16 -9.28 4.07 13.01
CA ALA A 16 -8.32 4.76 12.17
C ALA A 16 -8.02 3.97 10.88
N LEU A 17 -7.76 2.66 11.00
CA LEU A 17 -7.55 1.78 9.84
C LEU A 17 -8.82 1.64 8.98
N LEU A 18 -10.00 1.59 9.60
CA LEU A 18 -11.29 1.61 8.91
C LEU A 18 -11.46 2.87 8.04
N SER A 19 -11.04 4.01 8.58
CA SER A 19 -11.12 5.29 7.89
C SER A 19 -10.10 5.34 6.75
N LEU A 20 -8.87 4.92 6.99
CA LEU A 20 -7.81 4.85 5.98
C LEU A 20 -8.20 3.98 4.79
N ARG A 21 -8.75 2.79 5.03
CA ARG A 21 -9.14 1.86 3.95
C ARG A 21 -10.35 2.35 3.14
N ALA A 22 -11.20 3.20 3.72
CA ALA A 22 -12.40 3.72 3.08
C ALA A 22 -12.21 5.11 2.45
N THR A 23 -11.11 5.80 2.75
CA THR A 23 -10.83 7.14 2.21
C THR A 23 -10.09 7.02 0.87
N PRO A 24 -10.59 7.66 -0.20
CA PRO A 24 -9.86 7.80 -1.45
C PRO A 24 -8.54 8.55 -1.26
N LEU A 25 -7.45 8.04 -1.84
CA LEU A 25 -6.15 8.73 -1.81
C LEU A 25 -6.18 10.07 -2.57
N ARG A 26 -7.02 10.16 -3.60
CA ARG A 26 -7.25 11.35 -4.44
C ARG A 26 -8.71 11.41 -4.84
N ALA A 27 -9.18 12.61 -5.21
CA ALA A 27 -10.58 12.79 -5.61
C ALA A 27 -10.97 11.86 -6.78
N ASP A 28 -10.10 11.66 -7.76
CA ASP A 28 -10.37 10.84 -8.95
C ASP A 28 -10.10 9.34 -8.77
N MET A 29 -9.77 8.87 -7.56
CA MET A 29 -9.40 7.48 -7.30
C MET A 29 -10.40 6.78 -6.36
N LYS A 30 -10.48 5.46 -6.47
CA LYS A 30 -11.23 4.61 -5.54
C LYS A 30 -10.45 4.41 -4.23
N SER A 31 -11.14 4.15 -3.13
CA SER A 31 -10.51 3.83 -1.85
C SER A 31 -9.82 2.46 -1.88
N PRO A 32 -8.84 2.19 -0.98
CA PRO A 32 -8.17 0.89 -0.91
C PRO A 32 -9.14 -0.30 -0.78
N ALA A 33 -10.20 -0.15 0.02
CA ALA A 33 -11.20 -1.19 0.21
C ALA A 33 -12.00 -1.48 -1.07
N GLU A 34 -12.32 -0.46 -1.86
CA GLU A 34 -13.01 -0.61 -3.14
C GLU A 34 -12.13 -1.30 -4.18
N MET A 35 -10.84 -0.99 -4.21
CA MET A 35 -9.89 -1.63 -5.13
C MET A 35 -9.70 -3.11 -4.81
N LEU A 36 -9.61 -3.48 -3.53
CA LEU A 36 -9.35 -4.85 -3.11
C LEU A 36 -10.60 -5.73 -3.06
N ASN A 37 -11.74 -5.18 -2.63
CA ASN A 37 -12.94 -5.97 -2.36
C ASN A 37 -14.11 -5.65 -3.30
N GLY A 38 -13.94 -4.72 -4.24
CA GLY A 38 -14.98 -4.31 -5.19
C GLY A 38 -16.20 -3.63 -4.55
N ARG A 39 -16.15 -3.29 -3.25
CA ARG A 39 -17.27 -2.73 -2.49
C ARG A 39 -16.84 -1.58 -1.59
N LYS A 40 -17.72 -0.61 -1.40
CA LYS A 40 -17.55 0.48 -0.42
C LYS A 40 -17.82 -0.04 0.99
N TYR A 41 -16.95 0.27 1.94
CA TYR A 41 -17.19 -0.01 3.36
C TYR A 41 -18.05 1.08 3.99
N LYS A 42 -18.97 0.69 4.87
CA LYS A 42 -19.74 1.65 5.67
C LYS A 42 -18.82 2.26 6.73
N THR A 43 -18.69 3.58 6.69
CA THR A 43 -17.91 4.36 7.68
C THR A 43 -18.74 5.52 8.20
N THR A 44 -18.43 5.99 9.40
CA THR A 44 -19.06 7.16 10.02
C THR A 44 -18.66 8.48 9.35
N LEU A 45 -17.56 8.48 8.58
CA LEU A 45 -17.07 9.61 7.81
C LEU A 45 -17.91 9.86 6.56
N GLN A 46 -18.33 11.11 6.37
CA GLN A 46 -19.02 11.55 5.17
C GLN A 46 -18.05 11.50 3.97
N THR A 47 -18.27 10.55 3.06
CA THR A 47 -17.49 10.45 1.83
C THR A 47 -18.30 11.01 0.67
N LYS A 48 -17.69 11.87 -0.17
CA LYS A 48 -18.29 12.29 -1.44
C LYS A 48 -18.39 11.07 -2.35
N ILE A 49 -19.62 10.58 -2.53
CA ILE A 49 -19.90 9.45 -3.43
C ILE A 49 -19.70 9.95 -4.86
N GLN A 50 -18.51 9.76 -5.41
CA GLN A 50 -18.32 9.92 -6.85
C GLN A 50 -18.95 8.72 -7.59
N PRO A 51 -19.48 8.95 -8.80
CA PRO A 51 -20.04 7.89 -9.63
C PRO A 51 -18.98 6.81 -9.91
N PRO A 52 -19.40 5.59 -10.32
CA PRO A 52 -18.45 4.54 -10.66
C PRO A 52 -17.54 5.02 -11.81
N ILE A 53 -16.31 5.39 -11.48
CA ILE A 53 -15.27 5.72 -12.45
C ILE A 53 -14.80 4.40 -13.09
N ASP A 54 -14.59 4.45 -14.40
CA ASP A 54 -14.08 3.34 -15.21
C ASP A 54 -12.77 2.78 -14.62
N GLN A 55 -12.70 1.47 -14.42
CA GLN A 55 -11.54 0.81 -13.82
C GLN A 55 -10.30 0.92 -14.72
N GLU A 56 -10.49 0.88 -16.03
CA GLU A 56 -9.41 0.99 -17.00
C GLU A 56 -8.78 2.38 -16.97
N GLU A 57 -9.60 3.43 -16.85
CA GLU A 57 -9.14 4.82 -16.73
C GLU A 57 -8.33 5.02 -15.44
N ILE A 58 -8.77 4.45 -14.32
CA ILE A 58 -8.04 4.53 -13.05
C ILE A 58 -6.68 3.84 -13.16
N ARG A 59 -6.66 2.66 -13.81
CA ARG A 59 -5.42 1.90 -13.98
C ARG A 59 -4.42 2.66 -14.85
N ALA A 60 -4.87 3.21 -15.98
CA ALA A 60 -4.03 4.02 -16.85
C ALA A 60 -3.46 5.26 -16.12
N LYS A 61 -4.27 5.94 -15.30
CA LYS A 61 -3.81 7.08 -14.48
C LYS A 61 -2.78 6.67 -13.43
N LEU A 62 -2.96 5.50 -12.82
CA LEU A 62 -2.03 4.95 -11.84
C LEU A 62 -0.68 4.63 -12.48
N GLU A 63 -0.69 3.94 -13.63
CA GLU A 63 0.51 3.60 -14.40
C GLU A 63 1.26 4.87 -14.83
N ALA A 64 0.58 5.86 -15.40
CA ALA A 64 1.19 7.14 -15.78
C ALA A 64 1.83 7.88 -14.58
N THR A 65 1.19 7.82 -13.40
CA THR A 65 1.75 8.42 -12.18
C THR A 65 3.00 7.69 -11.71
N GLN A 66 3.00 6.36 -11.81
CA GLN A 66 4.14 5.53 -11.45
C GLN A 66 5.34 5.78 -12.39
N GLU A 67 5.11 5.87 -13.70
CA GLU A 67 6.12 6.22 -14.69
C GLU A 67 6.73 7.60 -14.42
N LEU A 68 5.89 8.59 -14.09
CA LEU A 68 6.35 9.93 -13.75
C LEU A 68 7.23 9.91 -12.50
N GLY A 69 6.79 9.19 -11.45
CA GLY A 69 7.56 8.99 -10.23
C GLY A 69 8.91 8.33 -10.51
N GLN A 70 8.92 7.27 -11.32
CA GLN A 70 10.15 6.59 -11.74
C GLN A 70 11.10 7.54 -12.45
N LYS A 71 10.60 8.33 -13.42
CA LYS A 71 11.40 9.27 -14.20
C LYS A 71 12.13 10.30 -13.34
N TYR A 72 11.45 10.89 -12.36
CA TYR A 72 12.05 11.93 -11.52
C TYR A 72 12.86 11.39 -10.35
N TYR A 73 12.46 10.25 -9.77
CA TYR A 73 13.11 9.69 -8.61
C TYR A 73 14.34 8.85 -9.00
N ASN A 74 14.29 8.14 -10.13
CA ASN A 74 15.40 7.33 -10.62
C ASN A 74 16.44 8.14 -11.41
N LYS A 75 16.33 9.47 -11.51
CA LYS A 75 17.28 10.33 -12.23
C LYS A 75 18.75 10.19 -11.77
N HIS A 76 18.97 9.73 -10.54
CA HIS A 76 20.28 9.44 -9.97
C HIS A 76 20.41 7.99 -9.51
N ALA A 77 19.45 7.13 -9.86
CA ALA A 77 19.55 5.71 -9.55
C ALA A 77 20.66 5.11 -10.43
N GLN A 78 21.64 4.50 -9.79
CA GLN A 78 22.65 3.72 -10.50
C GLN A 78 22.12 2.31 -10.71
N TYR A 79 22.29 1.78 -11.92
CA TYR A 79 22.00 0.38 -12.18
C TYR A 79 22.92 -0.47 -11.31
N LEU A 80 22.33 -1.40 -10.56
CA LEU A 80 23.09 -2.35 -9.79
C LEU A 80 23.87 -3.24 -10.78
N PRO A 81 25.17 -3.51 -10.54
CA PRO A 81 25.93 -4.41 -11.39
C PRO A 81 25.23 -5.76 -11.48
N GLU A 82 25.20 -6.34 -12.68
CA GLU A 82 24.75 -7.70 -12.87
C GLU A 82 25.65 -8.63 -12.04
N ILE A 83 25.04 -9.38 -11.14
CA ILE A 83 25.72 -10.39 -10.31
C ILE A 83 26.07 -11.58 -11.21
N LEU A 84 27.17 -11.46 -11.95
CA LEU A 84 27.73 -12.51 -12.78
C LEU A 84 28.24 -13.65 -11.89
N GLY A 85 27.43 -14.70 -11.73
CA GLY A 85 27.87 -15.98 -11.14
C GLY A 85 28.29 -15.90 -9.66
N GLY A 86 27.70 -15.00 -8.89
CA GLY A 86 27.96 -14.84 -7.46
C GLY A 86 27.05 -15.70 -6.58
N TYR A 87 27.50 -15.99 -5.37
CA TYR A 87 26.64 -16.54 -4.32
C TYR A 87 25.92 -15.39 -3.61
N VAL A 88 24.59 -15.33 -3.72
CA VAL A 88 23.73 -14.36 -3.04
C VAL A 88 23.00 -15.05 -1.89
N HIS A 89 22.95 -14.40 -0.74
CA HIS A 89 22.11 -14.88 0.35
C HIS A 89 20.66 -14.48 0.07
N ALA A 90 19.80 -15.47 -0.19
CA ALA A 90 18.36 -15.28 -0.29
C ALA A 90 17.72 -15.64 1.06
N GLN A 91 16.80 -14.80 1.54
CA GLN A 91 16.04 -15.14 2.74
C GLN A 91 14.91 -16.09 2.38
N ASP A 92 14.88 -17.27 3.01
CA ASP A 92 13.75 -18.18 2.88
C ASP A 92 12.51 -17.56 3.54
N PRO A 93 11.40 -17.38 2.82
CA PRO A 93 10.23 -16.69 3.32
C PRO A 93 9.53 -17.43 4.47
N ILE A 94 9.71 -18.76 4.54
CA ILE A 94 9.03 -19.66 5.49
C ILE A 94 9.85 -19.77 6.78
N ILE A 95 11.13 -20.13 6.67
CA ILE A 95 11.99 -20.39 7.84
C ILE A 95 12.79 -19.17 8.28
N LYS A 96 12.72 -18.05 7.53
CA LYS A 96 13.40 -16.77 7.82
C LYS A 96 14.92 -16.87 7.93
N THR A 97 15.52 -17.93 7.43
CA THR A 97 16.98 -18.11 7.40
C THR A 97 17.56 -17.61 6.08
N TRP A 98 18.82 -17.17 6.12
CA TRP A 98 19.56 -16.77 4.93
C TRP A 98 20.23 -17.99 4.31
N ILE A 99 19.83 -18.37 3.11
CA ILE A 99 20.38 -19.51 2.36
C ILE A 99 21.24 -18.98 1.23
N LEU A 100 22.40 -19.62 1.02
CA LEU A 100 23.25 -19.34 -0.12
C LEU A 100 22.55 -19.81 -1.41
N ALA A 101 22.18 -18.88 -2.26
CA ALA A 101 21.59 -19.11 -3.57
C ALA A 101 22.57 -18.66 -4.66
N GLN A 102 22.56 -19.35 -5.80
CA GLN A 102 23.33 -18.93 -6.95
C GLN A 102 22.54 -17.86 -7.71
N ALA A 103 23.20 -16.73 -8.01
CA ALA A 103 22.63 -15.64 -8.81
C ALA A 103 22.44 -16.04 -10.27
#